data_AF-A0A7X1KKC6-F1
#
_entry.id   AF-A0A7X1KKC6-F1
#
_cell.length_a   1.000
_cell.length_b   1.000
_cell.length_c   1.000
_cell.angle_alpha   90.00
_cell.angle_beta   90.00
_cell.angle_gamma   90.00
#
_symmetry.space_group_name_H-M   'P 1'
#
loop_
_entity.id
_entity.type
_entity.pdbx_description
1 polymer ?
#
loop_
_entity_poly.entity_id
_entity_poly.type
_entity_poly.pdbx_seq_one_letter_code
_entity_poly.pdbx_strand_id
1 'polypeptide(L)' 'MSVSGDFYQLQADLCAQAAERADLPMLRQKYEAAGAAWQALAQRETRIAETRANRLAVEAERKLAENGAPIEAVIS' A
#
# COMPACT_ATOMS: atom_id res chain seq x y z
N MET A 1 -8.52 -13.62 -7.43
CA MET A 1 -7.23 -13.51 -6.72
C MET A 1 -6.86 -12.04 -6.70
N SER A 2 -6.76 -11.41 -5.52
CA SER A 2 -6.26 -10.03 -5.43
C SER A 2 -4.75 -10.05 -5.60
N VAL A 3 -4.24 -9.32 -6.57
CA VAL A 3 -2.80 -9.09 -6.71
C VAL A 3 -2.38 -8.17 -5.57
N SER A 4 -1.39 -8.56 -4.76
CA SER A 4 -0.93 -7.77 -3.61
C SER A 4 0.11 -6.71 -4.02
N GLY A 5 0.35 -5.72 -3.15
CA GLY A 5 1.44 -4.75 -3.33
C GLY A 5 2.80 -5.41 -3.55
N ASP A 6 3.06 -6.54 -2.87
CA ASP A 6 4.31 -7.32 -3.01
C ASP A 6 4.51 -7.86 -4.43
N PHE A 7 3.43 -8.24 -5.12
CA PHE A 7 3.53 -8.66 -6.51
C PHE A 7 3.99 -7.51 -7.40
N TYR A 8 3.40 -6.32 -7.23
CA TYR A 8 3.78 -5.15 -8.03
C TYR A 8 5.21 -4.71 -7.73
N GLN A 9 5.64 -4.79 -6.47
CA GLN A 9 7.03 -4.53 -6.10
C GLN A 9 7.98 -5.53 -6.76
N LEU A 10 7.66 -6.84 -6.72
CA LEU A 10 8.45 -7.87 -7.39
C LEU A 10 8.57 -7.61 -8.91
N GLN A 11 7.48 -7.19 -9.58
CA GLN A 11 7.54 -6.85 -11.01
C GLN A 11 8.43 -5.63 -11.29
N ALA A 12 8.42 -4.62 -10.41
CA ALA A 12 9.30 -3.47 -10.51
C ALA A 12 10.78 -3.89 -10.37
N ASP A 13 11.09 -4.76 -9.41
CA ASP A 13 12.45 -5.26 -9.18
C ASP A 13 12.96 -6.12 -10.34
N LEU A 14 12.08 -6.92 -10.96
CA LEU A 14 12.42 -7.68 -12.17
C LEU A 14 12.70 -6.77 -13.37
N CYS A 15 11.93 -5.69 -13.50
CA CYS A 15 12.15 -4.69 -14.55
C CYS A 15 13.49 -3.94 -14.33
N ALA A 16 13.84 -3.60 -13.09
CA ALA A 16 15.15 -3.02 -12.77
C ALA A 16 16.31 -3.94 -13.16
N GLN A 17 16.24 -5.22 -12.78
CA GLN A 17 17.24 -6.23 -13.16
C GLN A 17 17.35 -6.40 -14.69
N ALA A 18 16.23 -6.34 -15.41
CA ALA A 18 16.22 -6.44 -16.87
C ALA A 18 16.81 -5.18 -17.53
N ALA A 19 16.57 -3.98 -16.98
CA ALA A 19 17.16 -2.73 -17.45
C ALA A 19 18.68 -2.71 -17.30
N GLU A 20 19.20 -3.20 -16.17
CA GLU A 20 20.64 -3.32 -15.90
C GLU A 20 21.35 -4.25 -16.90
N ARG A 21 20.69 -5.35 -17.28
CA ARG A 21 21.22 -6.34 -18.22
C ARG A 21 20.96 -5.99 -19.69
N ALA A 22 20.23 -4.93 -19.97
CA ALA A 22 19.90 -4.56 -21.34
C ALA A 22 21.08 -3.84 -22.02
N ASP A 23 21.60 -4.45 -23.07
CA ASP A 23 22.67 -3.87 -23.89
C ASP A 23 22.18 -2.74 -24.80
N LEU A 24 20.91 -2.79 -25.22
CA LEU A 24 20.31 -1.80 -26.10
C LEU A 24 19.65 -0.68 -25.29
N PRO A 25 19.99 0.61 -25.54
CA PRO A 25 19.42 1.74 -24.80
C PRO A 25 17.89 1.80 -24.87
N MET A 26 17.30 1.50 -26.03
CA MET A 26 15.84 1.47 -26.20
C MET A 26 15.19 0.37 -25.33
N LEU A 27 15.86 -0.77 -25.17
CA LEU A 27 15.34 -1.87 -24.34
C LEU A 27 15.44 -1.52 -22.85
N ARG A 28 16.54 -0.89 -22.44
CA ARG A 28 16.70 -0.34 -21.09
C ARG A 28 15.58 0.64 -20.74
N GLN A 29 15.33 1.63 -21.60
CA GLN A 29 14.26 2.61 -21.39
C GLN A 29 12.88 1.96 -21.27
N LYS A 30 12.60 0.91 -22.04
CA LYS A 30 11.34 0.15 -21.93
C LYS A 30 11.19 -0.51 -20.57
N TYR A 31 12.25 -1.14 -20.07
CA TYR A 31 12.23 -1.78 -18.75
C TYR A 31 12.14 -0.74 -17.62
N GLU A 32 12.83 0.39 -17.72
CA GLU A 32 12.71 1.49 -16.76
C GLU A 32 11.29 2.05 -16.71
N ALA A 33 10.66 2.31 -17.87
CA ALA A 33 9.29 2.79 -17.93
C ALA A 33 8.28 1.77 -17.37
N ALA A 34 8.45 0.49 -17.69
CA ALA A 34 7.62 -0.58 -17.14
C ALA A 34 7.81 -0.71 -15.62
N GLY A 35 9.05 -0.66 -15.13
CA GLY A 35 9.38 -0.69 -13.70
C GLY A 35 8.73 0.46 -12.94
N ALA A 36 8.78 1.68 -13.48
CA ALA A 36 8.12 2.84 -12.89
C ALA A 36 6.59 2.66 -12.79
N ALA A 37 5.95 2.09 -13.81
CA ALA A 37 4.52 1.80 -13.78
C ALA A 37 4.16 0.76 -12.70
N TRP A 38 4.96 -0.30 -12.57
CA TRP A 38 4.77 -1.30 -11.51
C TRP A 38 4.97 -0.71 -10.11
N GLN A 39 5.99 0.12 -9.93
CA GLN A 39 6.24 0.80 -8.66
C GLN A 39 5.09 1.74 -8.27
N ALA A 40 4.50 2.46 -9.23
CA ALA A 40 3.35 3.31 -8.98
C ALA A 40 2.12 2.50 -8.51
N LEU A 41 1.91 1.30 -9.05
CA LEU A 41 0.86 0.39 -8.58
C LEU A 41 1.14 -0.12 -7.17
N ALA A 42 2.38 -0.52 -6.86
CA ALA A 42 2.77 -0.94 -5.52
C ALA A 42 2.49 0.16 -4.48
N GLN A 43 2.91 1.40 -4.77
CA GLN A 43 2.68 2.56 -3.90
C GLN A 43 1.19 2.84 -3.69
N ARG A 44 0.37 2.66 -4.74
CA ARG A 44 -1.08 2.83 -4.64
C ARG A 44 -1.70 1.82 -3.68
N GLU A 45 -1.29 0.56 -3.75
CA GLU A 45 -1.77 -0.49 -2.84
C GLU A 45 -1.35 -0.22 -1.39
N THR A 46 -0.10 0.23 -1.17
CA THR A 46 0.36 0.66 0.16
C THR A 46 -0.53 1.78 0.70
N ARG A 47 -0.81 2.82 -0.09
CA ARG A 47 -1.66 3.94 0.32
C ARG A 47 -3.09 3.50 0.65
N ILE A 48 -3.65 2.55 -0.09
CA ILE A 48 -4.97 1.98 0.20
C ILE A 48 -4.95 1.24 1.54
N ALA A 49 -3.93 0.43 1.79
CA ALA A 49 -3.75 -0.29 3.04
C ALA A 49 -3.61 0.68 4.23
N GLU A 50 -2.78 1.72 4.10
CA GLU A 50 -2.61 2.77 5.11
C GLU A 50 -3.92 3.52 5.39
N THR A 51 -4.65 3.91 4.34
CA THR A 51 -5.94 4.62 4.48
C THR A 51 -6.95 3.75 5.23
N ARG A 52 -6.98 2.45 4.91
CA ARG A 52 -7.84 1.48 5.59
C ARG A 52 -7.44 1.32 7.06
N ALA A 53 -6.13 1.19 7.34
CA ALA A 53 -5.62 1.09 8.71
C ALA A 53 -5.96 2.33 9.54
N ASN A 54 -5.77 3.53 8.98
CA ASN A 54 -6.13 4.78 9.63
C ASN A 54 -7.63 4.87 9.94
N ARG A 55 -8.49 4.46 9.01
CA ARG A 55 -9.93 4.42 9.25
C ARG A 55 -10.29 3.49 10.41
N LEU A 56 -9.69 2.30 10.45
CA LEU A 56 -9.92 1.33 11.53
C LEU A 56 -9.41 1.85 12.89
N ALA A 57 -8.26 2.52 12.90
CA ALA A 57 -7.72 3.16 14.11
C ALA A 57 -8.67 4.23 14.64
N VAL A 58 -9.16 5.13 13.78
CA VAL A 58 -10.13 6.18 14.16
C VAL A 58 -11.45 5.58 14.67
N GLU A 59 -11.96 4.53 14.01
CA GLU A 59 -13.17 3.83 14.47
C GLU A 59 -12.95 3.14 15.83
N ALA A 60 -11.76 2.60 16.09
CA ALA A 60 -11.41 2.01 17.38
C ALA A 60 -11.29 3.07 18.49
N GLU A 61 -10.61 4.19 18.22
CA GLU A 61 -10.51 5.33 19.14
C GLU A 61 -11.90 5.88 19.51
N ARG A 62 -12.77 6.03 18.51
CA ARG A 62 -14.15 6.47 18.74
C ARG A 62 -14.92 5.50 19.64
N LYS A 63 -14.81 4.19 19.41
CA LYS A 63 -15.46 3.17 20.26
C LYS A 63 -14.93 3.17 21.69
N LEU A 64 -13.62 3.41 21.88
CA LEU A 64 -13.03 3.56 23.20
C LEU A 64 -13.56 4.81 23.92
N ALA A 65 -13.71 5.93 23.20
CA ALA A 65 -14.30 7.15 23.76
C ALA A 65 -15.78 6.97 24.14
N GLU A 66 -16.57 6.26 23.32
CA GLU A 66 -17.98 5.97 23.58
C GLU A 66 -18.17 5.00 24.77
N ASN A 67 -17.29 4.01 24.92
CA ASN A 67 -17.32 3.04 26.04
C ASN A 67 -16.66 3.57 27.33
N GLY A 68 -15.95 4.71 27.25
CA GLY A 68 -15.38 5.43 28.39
C GLY A 68 -16.32 6.48 29.00
N ALA A 69 -17.56 6.59 28.52
CA ALA A 69 -18.58 7.44 29.14
C ALA A 69 -18.91 6.94 30.57
N PRO A 70 -19.06 7.83 31.56
CA PRO A 70 -19.05 7.46 32.97
C PRO A 70 -20.22 6.55 33.35
N ILE A 71 -19.91 5.53 34.17
CA ILE A 71 -20.83 4.54 34.78
C ILE A 71 -21.84 5.20 35.74
N GLU A 72 -21.89 6.53 35.84
CA GLU A 72 -22.78 7.25 36.78
C GLU A 72 -24.26 7.25 36.37
N ALA A 73 -24.63 6.75 35.18
CA ALA A 73 -26.02 6.73 34.72
C ALA A 73 -26.77 5.38 34.95
N VAL A 74 -26.14 4.38 35.57
CA VAL A 74 -26.76 3.03 35.75
C VAL A 74 -27.23 2.78 37.19
N ILE A 75 -26.97 3.70 38.13
CA ILE A 75 -27.44 3.57 39.52
C ILE A 75 -28.04 4.90 39.99
N SER A 76 -29.30 5.16 39.60
CA SER A 76 -30.23 6.02 40.35
C SER A 76 -31.66 5.56 40.10
#